data_AF-A0A149TRK9-F1
#
_entry.id   AF-A0A149TRK9-F1
#
_cell.length_a   1.000
_cell.length_b   1.000
_cell.length_c   1.000
_cell.angle_alpha   90.00
_cell.angle_beta   90.00
_cell.angle_gamma   90.00
#
_symmetry.space_group_name_H-M   'P 1'
#
loop_
_entity.id
_entity.type
_entity.pdbx_description
1 polymer ?
#
loop_
_entity_poly.entity_id
_entity_poly.type
_entity_poly.pdbx_seq_one_letter_code
_entity_poly.pdbx_strand_id
1 'polypeptide(L)'
;MKHWQIDQLPWDSFDPSKVDPELVKAVKAASVVERNSVDYAQYLNNVFYDDPDFRQAADHWAIEEIQHGDALGRWAMLADPEWDYQEAFQRYRDFYKIQLDVDQSIRGSRTGELIARCMVETGTSSFYTALADATDEPVLKALCKQIAADEFRHFKLFYDHMHRYLKREKISTLQRARIALGRVTESEDDELASAYHTTNEPAGMPYDHNRCIANYMARAMKTYQPKHLKRVTGMIFKTIGLTPHSKLQDLAFYVAEKLFFSRQKKFARMVGLT
;
A
#
# COMPACT_ATOMS: atom_id res chain seq x y z
N MET A 1 9.23 -19.73 8.71
CA MET A 1 9.41 -19.65 7.25
C MET A 1 10.63 -18.79 6.99
N LYS A 2 11.45 -19.10 5.99
CA LYS A 2 12.61 -18.26 5.66
C LYS A 2 12.10 -17.02 4.92
N HIS A 3 12.34 -15.82 5.45
CA HIS A 3 12.03 -14.57 4.74
C HIS A 3 12.88 -14.50 3.48
N TRP A 4 12.31 -14.03 2.37
CA TRP A 4 13.06 -13.83 1.14
C TRP A 4 14.03 -12.66 1.31
N GLN A 5 15.07 -12.62 0.49
CA GLN A 5 16.05 -11.55 0.43
C GLN A 5 16.11 -11.00 -0.98
N ILE A 6 16.44 -9.71 -1.13
CA ILE A 6 16.47 -9.02 -2.44
C ILE A 6 17.27 -9.81 -3.47
N ASP A 7 18.45 -10.32 -3.11
CA ASP A 7 19.34 -11.04 -4.03
C ASP A 7 18.83 -12.42 -4.46
N GLN A 8 17.74 -12.93 -3.85
CA GLN A 8 17.11 -14.18 -4.24
C GLN A 8 16.08 -14.02 -5.36
N LEU A 9 15.75 -12.78 -5.75
CA LEU A 9 14.91 -12.52 -6.91
C LEU A 9 15.65 -12.88 -8.20
N PRO A 10 14.94 -13.25 -9.28
CA PRO A 10 15.54 -13.74 -10.51
C PRO A 10 16.09 -12.59 -11.37
N TRP A 11 16.98 -11.75 -10.83
CA TRP A 11 17.48 -10.52 -11.50
C TRP A 11 18.06 -10.76 -12.89
N ASP A 12 18.70 -11.91 -13.11
CA ASP A 12 19.25 -12.31 -14.42
C ASP A 12 18.16 -12.55 -15.50
N SER A 13 16.89 -12.65 -15.08
CA SER A 13 15.73 -12.76 -15.97
C SER A 13 15.09 -11.41 -16.32
N PHE A 14 15.71 -10.29 -15.92
CA PHE A 14 15.21 -8.96 -16.27
C PHE A 14 15.17 -8.79 -17.79
N ASP A 15 14.01 -8.41 -18.31
CA ASP A 15 13.78 -8.25 -19.75
C ASP A 15 13.25 -6.85 -20.07
N PRO A 16 14.10 -5.92 -20.54
CA PRO A 16 13.68 -4.54 -20.83
C PRO A 16 12.60 -4.47 -21.92
N SER A 17 12.48 -5.48 -22.78
CA SER A 17 11.44 -5.50 -23.83
C SER A 17 10.03 -5.75 -23.28
N LYS A 18 9.91 -6.22 -22.03
CA LYS A 18 8.63 -6.49 -21.35
C LYS A 18 8.26 -5.45 -20.30
N VAL A 19 9.09 -4.42 -20.15
CA VAL A 19 8.81 -3.29 -19.24
C VAL A 19 7.69 -2.44 -19.85
N ASP A 20 6.61 -2.22 -19.10
CA ASP A 20 5.61 -1.21 -19.40
C ASP A 20 6.06 0.14 -18.82
N PRO A 21 6.41 1.15 -19.63
CA PRO A 21 6.86 2.45 -19.15
C PRO A 21 5.85 3.17 -18.25
N GLU A 22 4.55 2.89 -18.43
CA GLU A 22 3.51 3.46 -17.58
C GLU A 22 3.49 2.81 -16.20
N LEU A 23 3.84 1.53 -16.08
CA LEU A 23 3.98 0.88 -14.78
C LEU A 23 5.25 1.31 -14.05
N VAL A 24 6.35 1.63 -14.76
CA VAL A 24 7.58 2.15 -14.15
C VAL A 24 7.28 3.36 -13.26
N LYS A 25 6.46 4.28 -13.74
CA LYS A 25 6.08 5.49 -12.98
C LYS A 25 5.37 5.19 -11.66
N ALA A 26 4.50 4.16 -11.65
CA ALA A 26 3.82 3.71 -10.45
C ALA A 26 4.77 2.97 -9.49
N VAL A 27 5.67 2.14 -10.02
CA VAL A 27 6.66 1.39 -9.22
C VAL A 27 7.67 2.32 -8.57
N LYS A 28 8.12 3.37 -9.26
CA LYS A 28 8.97 4.42 -8.67
C LYS A 28 8.31 5.07 -7.45
N ALA A 29 7.06 5.48 -7.57
CA ALA A 29 6.31 6.06 -6.45
C ALA A 29 6.11 5.03 -5.31
N ALA A 30 5.75 3.79 -5.63
CA ALA A 30 5.60 2.74 -4.61
C ALA A 30 6.93 2.49 -3.85
N SER A 31 8.07 2.48 -4.56
CA SER A 31 9.38 2.19 -3.96
C SER A 31 9.80 3.13 -2.82
N VAL A 32 9.38 4.40 -2.87
CA VAL A 32 9.68 5.38 -1.82
C VAL A 32 8.67 5.35 -0.69
N VAL A 33 7.42 4.97 -0.99
CA VAL A 33 6.35 4.79 0.01
C VAL A 33 6.66 3.60 0.90
N GLU A 34 6.93 2.42 0.32
CA GLU A 34 7.25 1.21 1.10
C GLU A 34 8.48 1.45 2.00
N ARG A 35 9.51 2.10 1.46
CA ARG A 35 10.73 2.37 2.23
C ARG A 35 10.52 3.34 3.40
N ASN A 36 9.45 4.13 3.40
CA ASN A 36 9.17 5.12 4.44
C ASN A 36 8.49 4.54 5.70
N SER A 37 8.66 3.24 5.95
CA SER A 37 8.08 2.52 7.08
C SER A 37 8.63 2.91 8.46
N VAL A 38 9.85 3.46 8.52
CA VAL A 38 10.52 3.82 9.80
C VAL A 38 9.70 4.83 10.60
N ASP A 39 9.22 5.89 9.94
CA ASP A 39 8.39 6.91 10.59
C ASP A 39 7.07 6.29 11.08
N TYR A 40 6.49 5.35 10.32
CA TYR A 40 5.29 4.62 10.73
C TYR A 40 5.54 3.70 11.93
N ALA A 41 6.67 3.00 11.99
CA ALA A 41 7.04 2.21 13.17
C ALA A 41 7.24 3.12 14.38
N GLN A 42 7.85 4.29 14.23
CA GLN A 42 7.97 5.26 15.32
C GLN A 42 6.60 5.72 15.82
N TYR A 43 5.70 6.11 14.92
CA TYR A 43 4.31 6.46 15.25
C TYR A 43 3.61 5.31 16.01
N LEU A 44 3.70 4.08 15.50
CA LEU A 44 3.09 2.91 16.13
C LEU A 44 3.72 2.62 17.51
N ASN A 45 5.03 2.76 17.65
CA ASN A 45 5.70 2.61 18.93
C ASN A 45 5.21 3.63 19.97
N ASN A 46 4.92 4.86 19.55
CA ASN A 46 4.38 5.88 20.45
C ASN A 46 2.93 5.58 20.86
N VAL A 47 2.06 5.23 19.90
CA VAL A 47 0.65 4.88 20.18
C VAL A 47 0.53 3.64 21.07
N PHE A 48 1.44 2.67 20.92
CA PHE A 48 1.44 1.38 21.62
C PHE A 48 2.59 1.26 22.64
N TYR A 49 2.96 2.38 23.27
CA TYR A 49 4.16 2.50 24.13
C TYR A 49 4.30 1.42 25.22
N ASP A 50 3.18 0.90 25.74
CA ASP A 50 3.06 -0.10 26.82
C ASP A 50 2.83 -1.55 26.33
N ASP A 51 2.88 -1.80 25.02
CA ASP A 51 2.73 -3.15 24.43
C ASP A 51 4.05 -3.61 23.77
N PRO A 52 5.01 -4.14 24.55
CA PRO A 52 6.33 -4.52 24.04
C PRO A 52 6.25 -5.58 22.93
N ASP A 53 5.27 -6.48 22.98
CA ASP A 53 5.06 -7.49 21.93
C ASP A 53 4.71 -6.83 20.59
N PHE A 54 3.78 -5.86 20.60
CA PHE A 54 3.38 -5.17 19.38
C PHE A 54 4.48 -4.26 18.85
N ARG A 55 5.22 -3.58 19.75
CA ARG A 55 6.36 -2.74 19.39
C ARG A 55 7.43 -3.52 18.63
N GLN A 56 7.83 -4.68 19.15
CA GLN A 56 8.75 -5.57 18.45
C GLN A 56 8.19 -6.04 17.10
N ALA A 57 6.89 -6.35 17.03
CA ALA A 57 6.25 -6.75 15.78
C ALA A 57 6.24 -5.60 14.74
N ALA A 58 6.00 -4.37 15.16
CA ALA A 58 6.02 -3.18 14.30
C ALA A 58 7.44 -2.85 13.81
N ASP A 59 8.46 -3.02 14.66
CA ASP A 59 9.86 -2.81 14.25
C ASP A 59 10.30 -3.85 13.20
N HIS A 60 9.92 -5.12 13.37
CA HIS A 60 10.19 -6.15 12.36
C HIS A 60 9.43 -5.91 11.06
N TRP A 61 8.16 -5.51 11.15
CA TRP A 61 7.37 -5.09 9.98
C TRP A 61 8.09 -4.01 9.18
N ALA A 62 8.57 -2.94 9.84
CA ALA A 62 9.25 -1.86 9.13
C ALA A 62 10.54 -2.30 8.41
N ILE A 63 11.27 -3.27 8.95
CA ILE A 63 12.44 -3.85 8.27
C ILE A 63 12.03 -4.57 6.97
N GLU A 64 10.91 -5.31 7.00
CA GLU A 64 10.39 -5.99 5.80
C GLU A 64 9.94 -4.96 4.73
N GLU A 65 9.28 -3.88 5.14
CA GLU A 65 8.85 -2.79 4.24
C GLU A 65 10.03 -2.05 3.57
N ILE A 66 11.12 -1.81 4.30
CA ILE A 66 12.35 -1.23 3.71
C ILE A 66 12.87 -2.13 2.59
N GLN A 67 12.85 -3.45 2.79
CA GLN A 67 13.27 -4.42 1.78
C GLN A 67 12.38 -4.35 0.53
N HIS A 68 11.07 -4.16 0.70
CA HIS A 68 10.14 -4.01 -0.43
C HIS A 68 10.50 -2.78 -1.25
N GLY A 69 10.66 -1.64 -0.59
CA GLY A 69 11.07 -0.39 -1.22
C GLY A 69 12.40 -0.51 -1.97
N ASP A 70 13.42 -1.10 -1.32
CA ASP A 70 14.75 -1.29 -1.92
C ASP A 70 14.71 -2.21 -3.15
N ALA A 71 13.92 -3.28 -3.11
CA ALA A 71 13.76 -4.18 -4.24
C ALA A 71 13.02 -3.52 -5.41
N LEU A 72 11.97 -2.74 -5.13
CA LEU A 72 11.24 -1.96 -6.16
C LEU A 72 12.13 -0.88 -6.76
N GLY A 73 12.91 -0.18 -5.93
CA GLY A 73 13.88 0.82 -6.37
C GLY A 73 14.95 0.23 -7.28
N ARG A 74 15.51 -0.94 -6.90
CA ARG A 74 16.45 -1.68 -7.76
C ARG A 74 15.83 -2.06 -9.10
N TRP A 75 14.61 -2.57 -9.10
CA TRP A 75 13.91 -2.89 -10.35
C TRP A 75 13.66 -1.64 -11.20
N ALA A 76 13.24 -0.54 -10.59
CA ALA A 76 12.96 0.71 -11.30
C ALA A 76 14.24 1.31 -11.93
N MET A 77 15.40 1.19 -11.29
CA MET A 77 16.68 1.61 -11.89
C MET A 77 17.13 0.72 -13.07
N LEU A 78 16.72 -0.56 -13.11
CA LEU A 78 16.95 -1.39 -14.29
C LEU A 78 16.01 -0.98 -15.44
N ALA A 79 14.78 -0.61 -15.12
CA ALA A 79 13.76 -0.19 -16.09
C ALA A 79 13.97 1.24 -16.62
N ASP A 80 14.56 2.11 -15.81
CA ASP A 80 14.94 3.48 -16.15
C ASP A 80 16.34 3.79 -15.59
N PRO A 81 17.40 3.50 -16.36
CA PRO A 81 18.79 3.66 -15.91
C PRO A 81 19.23 5.09 -15.58
N GLU A 82 18.46 6.11 -16.00
CA GLU A 82 18.76 7.51 -15.68
C GLU A 82 18.16 7.96 -14.34
N TRP A 83 17.32 7.12 -13.71
CA TRP A 83 16.68 7.45 -12.45
C TRP A 83 17.47 6.94 -11.25
N ASP A 84 17.82 7.82 -10.31
CA ASP A 84 18.49 7.46 -9.07
C ASP A 84 17.47 7.24 -7.93
N TYR A 85 17.41 6.01 -7.43
CA TYR A 85 16.50 5.64 -6.36
C TYR A 85 16.82 6.32 -5.02
N GLN A 86 18.10 6.46 -4.66
CA GLN A 86 18.49 7.04 -3.37
C GLN A 86 18.19 8.54 -3.35
N GLU A 87 18.47 9.25 -4.45
CA GLU A 87 18.12 10.67 -4.59
C GLU A 87 16.60 10.86 -4.53
N ALA A 88 15.84 10.04 -5.25
CA ALA A 88 14.38 10.12 -5.26
C ALA A 88 13.78 9.83 -3.87
N PHE A 89 14.30 8.84 -3.14
CA PHE A 89 13.86 8.54 -1.78
C PHE A 89 14.19 9.67 -0.81
N GLN A 90 15.38 10.26 -0.91
CA GLN A 90 15.75 11.41 -0.08
C GLN A 90 14.83 12.60 -0.35
N ARG A 91 14.55 12.91 -1.62
CA ARG A 91 13.61 13.97 -2.01
C ARG A 91 12.19 13.71 -1.47
N TYR A 92 11.73 12.46 -1.54
CA TYR A 92 10.44 12.07 -0.97
C TYR A 92 10.38 12.31 0.54
N ARG A 93 11.41 11.87 1.28
CA ARG A 93 11.49 12.02 2.74
C ARG A 93 11.58 13.47 3.19
N ASP A 94 12.22 14.33 2.41
CA ASP A 94 12.29 15.76 2.69
C ASP A 94 10.94 16.45 2.46
N PHE A 95 10.14 15.94 1.51
CA PHE A 95 8.86 16.49 1.10
C PHE A 95 7.68 16.03 1.97
N TYR A 96 7.56 14.72 2.20
CA TYR A 96 6.44 14.11 2.91
C TYR A 96 6.84 13.69 4.31
N LYS A 97 6.12 14.19 5.32
CA LYS A 97 6.36 13.87 6.73
C LYS A 97 5.04 13.62 7.43
N ILE A 98 5.01 12.58 8.25
CA ILE A 98 3.88 12.32 9.14
C ILE A 98 4.13 12.97 10.51
N GLN A 99 3.04 13.23 11.24
CA GLN A 99 3.14 13.73 12.60
C GLN A 99 3.54 12.59 13.55
N LEU A 100 4.73 12.68 14.14
CA LEU A 100 5.29 11.65 15.02
C LEU A 100 5.09 11.93 16.51
N ASP A 101 4.89 13.19 16.88
CA ASP A 101 4.67 13.62 18.26
C ASP A 101 3.20 13.41 18.65
N VAL A 102 2.84 12.15 18.85
CA VAL A 102 1.50 11.70 19.27
C VAL A 102 1.63 10.59 20.29
N ASP A 103 0.79 10.60 21.32
CA ASP A 103 0.67 9.54 22.33
C ASP A 103 -0.63 8.73 22.16
N GLN A 104 -1.50 9.17 21.25
CA GLN A 104 -2.80 8.58 20.96
C GLN A 104 -3.00 8.42 19.45
N SER A 105 -3.75 7.37 19.08
CA SER A 105 -4.10 7.16 17.68
C SER A 105 -5.03 8.24 17.16
N ILE A 106 -4.76 8.75 15.95
CA ILE A 106 -5.67 9.63 15.20
C ILE A 106 -7.00 8.95 14.83
N ARG A 107 -7.10 7.63 15.02
CA ARG A 107 -8.30 6.80 14.85
C ARG A 107 -9.11 6.66 16.15
N GLY A 108 -8.74 7.41 17.18
CA GLY A 108 -9.43 7.52 18.47
C GLY A 108 -9.30 6.31 19.39
N SER A 109 -8.69 5.20 18.93
CA SER A 109 -8.45 3.99 19.73
C SER A 109 -7.36 3.14 19.11
N ARG A 110 -6.75 2.24 19.89
CA ARG A 110 -5.72 1.32 19.38
C ARG A 110 -6.31 0.26 18.47
N THR A 111 -7.51 -0.23 18.76
CA THR A 111 -8.26 -1.09 17.83
C THR A 111 -8.52 -0.36 16.52
N GLY A 112 -8.88 0.92 16.58
CA GLY A 112 -9.10 1.75 15.39
C GLY A 112 -7.83 1.91 14.55
N GLU A 113 -6.68 2.13 15.19
CA GLU A 113 -5.39 2.18 14.50
C GLU A 113 -5.09 0.86 13.77
N LEU A 114 -5.27 -0.28 14.44
CA LEU A 114 -4.99 -1.59 13.86
C LEU A 114 -5.97 -1.95 12.73
N ILE A 115 -7.22 -1.47 12.79
CA ILE A 115 -8.16 -1.58 11.65
C ILE A 115 -7.65 -0.76 10.47
N ALA A 116 -7.17 0.46 10.70
CA ALA A 116 -6.62 1.28 9.63
C ALA A 116 -5.40 0.59 8.99
N ARG A 117 -4.48 0.03 9.78
CA ARG A 117 -3.35 -0.76 9.27
C ARG A 117 -3.80 -1.98 8.48
N CYS A 118 -4.78 -2.74 8.98
CA CYS A 118 -5.36 -3.84 8.21
C CYS A 118 -5.90 -3.40 6.83
N MET A 119 -6.43 -2.18 6.69
CA MET A 119 -6.89 -1.67 5.40
C MET A 119 -5.73 -1.33 4.46
N VAL A 120 -4.64 -0.78 4.98
CA VAL A 120 -3.40 -0.53 4.22
C VAL A 120 -2.87 -1.85 3.68
N GLU A 121 -2.61 -2.83 4.55
CA GLU A 121 -2.09 -4.14 4.12
C GLU A 121 -3.02 -4.86 3.13
N THR A 122 -4.34 -4.72 3.29
CA THR A 122 -5.31 -5.26 2.34
C THR A 122 -5.17 -4.59 0.97
N GLY A 123 -5.05 -3.25 0.95
CA GLY A 123 -4.85 -2.46 -0.25
C GLY A 123 -3.54 -2.83 -0.95
N THR A 124 -2.43 -2.77 -0.24
CA THR A 124 -1.07 -3.05 -0.73
C THR A 124 -0.94 -4.49 -1.25
N SER A 125 -1.42 -5.49 -0.49
CA SER A 125 -1.45 -6.89 -0.94
C SER A 125 -2.22 -7.04 -2.26
N SER A 126 -3.36 -6.35 -2.39
CA SER A 126 -4.18 -6.41 -3.60
C SER A 126 -3.55 -5.67 -4.77
N PHE A 127 -2.83 -4.56 -4.53
CA PHE A 127 -2.10 -3.81 -5.53
C PHE A 127 -0.98 -4.66 -6.13
N TYR A 128 -0.12 -5.27 -5.32
CA TYR A 128 0.94 -6.12 -5.84
C TYR A 128 0.43 -7.42 -6.46
N THR A 129 -0.67 -7.98 -5.95
CA THR A 129 -1.33 -9.10 -6.64
C THR A 129 -1.79 -8.69 -8.04
N ALA A 130 -2.42 -7.52 -8.16
CA ALA A 130 -2.90 -6.99 -9.44
C ALA A 130 -1.74 -6.67 -10.39
N LEU A 131 -0.67 -6.05 -9.88
CA LEU A 131 0.52 -5.72 -10.64
C LEU A 131 1.25 -6.97 -11.14
N ALA A 132 1.39 -8.00 -10.30
CA ALA A 132 1.98 -9.28 -10.68
C ALA A 132 1.19 -9.99 -11.80
N ASP A 133 -0.13 -9.89 -11.77
CA ASP A 133 -1.02 -10.47 -12.78
C ASP A 133 -1.01 -9.67 -14.10
N ALA A 134 -0.71 -8.37 -14.04
CA ALA A 134 -0.76 -7.46 -15.20
C ALA A 134 0.58 -7.32 -15.93
N THR A 135 1.71 -7.42 -15.24
CA THR A 135 3.03 -7.26 -15.87
C THR A 135 3.49 -8.51 -16.59
N ASP A 136 4.27 -8.36 -17.66
CA ASP A 136 4.97 -9.46 -18.34
C ASP A 136 6.46 -9.54 -17.97
N GLU A 137 7.00 -8.50 -17.33
CA GLU A 137 8.41 -8.46 -16.91
C GLU A 137 8.66 -9.49 -15.78
N PRO A 138 9.54 -10.49 -15.99
CA PRO A 138 9.72 -11.60 -15.06
C PRO A 138 10.12 -11.21 -13.64
N VAL A 139 10.99 -10.21 -13.48
CA VAL A 139 11.50 -9.80 -12.17
C VAL A 139 10.44 -9.06 -11.37
N LEU A 140 9.73 -8.11 -12.00
CA LEU A 140 8.63 -7.39 -11.37
C LEU A 140 7.53 -8.36 -10.93
N LYS A 141 7.20 -9.32 -11.79
CA LYS A 141 6.22 -10.37 -11.47
C LYS A 141 6.62 -11.18 -10.24
N ALA A 142 7.88 -11.59 -10.15
CA ALA A 142 8.39 -12.33 -9.00
C ALA A 142 8.41 -11.48 -7.73
N LEU A 143 8.89 -10.24 -7.82
CA LEU A 143 8.95 -9.27 -6.73
C LEU A 143 7.55 -8.99 -6.16
N CYS A 144 6.59 -8.63 -7.02
CA CYS A 144 5.22 -8.33 -6.61
C CYS A 144 4.56 -9.54 -5.90
N LYS A 145 4.87 -10.77 -6.30
CA LYS A 145 4.36 -11.97 -5.61
C LYS A 145 4.93 -12.12 -4.20
N GLN A 146 6.21 -11.79 -4.00
CA GLN A 146 6.83 -11.82 -2.68
C GLN A 146 6.23 -10.75 -1.78
N ILE A 147 6.16 -9.50 -2.27
CA ILE A 147 5.56 -8.39 -1.52
C ILE A 147 4.11 -8.71 -1.17
N ALA A 148 3.28 -9.14 -2.14
CA ALA A 148 1.88 -9.48 -1.86
C ALA A 148 1.69 -10.59 -0.81
N ALA A 149 2.65 -11.53 -0.71
CA ALA A 149 2.65 -12.57 0.31
C ALA A 149 3.04 -12.02 1.69
N ASP A 150 4.00 -11.08 1.73
CA ASP A 150 4.39 -10.36 2.94
C ASP A 150 3.26 -9.49 3.47
N GLU A 151 2.58 -8.73 2.61
CA GLU A 151 1.42 -7.93 3.03
C GLU A 151 0.28 -8.76 3.59
N PHE A 152 0.13 -9.99 3.11
CA PHE A 152 -0.84 -10.90 3.71
C PHE A 152 -0.42 -11.35 5.12
N ARG A 153 0.89 -11.48 5.38
CA ARG A 153 1.44 -11.72 6.73
C ARG A 153 1.32 -10.48 7.61
N HIS A 154 1.59 -9.29 7.08
CA HIS A 154 1.42 -8.01 7.77
C HIS A 154 -0.05 -7.79 8.16
N PHE A 155 -0.98 -8.05 7.24
CA PHE A 155 -2.41 -8.05 7.54
C PHE A 155 -2.72 -8.96 8.73
N LYS A 156 -2.20 -10.20 8.73
CA LYS A 156 -2.42 -11.14 9.83
C LYS A 156 -1.85 -10.63 11.15
N LEU A 157 -0.63 -10.05 11.13
CA LEU A 157 -0.01 -9.42 12.29
C LEU A 157 -0.94 -8.36 12.89
N PHE A 158 -1.34 -7.36 12.10
CA PHE A 158 -2.23 -6.30 12.60
C PHE A 158 -3.60 -6.83 13.01
N TYR A 159 -4.15 -7.82 12.30
CA TYR A 159 -5.42 -8.44 12.61
C TYR A 159 -5.41 -9.19 13.95
N ASP A 160 -4.33 -9.92 14.26
CA ASP A 160 -4.20 -10.66 15.52
C ASP A 160 -4.07 -9.69 16.71
N HIS A 161 -3.26 -8.64 16.56
CA HIS A 161 -3.17 -7.57 17.57
C HIS A 161 -4.49 -6.78 17.69
N MET A 162 -5.19 -6.52 16.57
CA MET A 162 -6.49 -5.86 16.57
C MET A 162 -7.47 -6.64 17.44
N HIS A 163 -7.50 -7.98 17.34
CA HIS A 163 -8.35 -8.82 18.18
C HIS A 163 -7.98 -8.80 19.66
N ARG A 164 -6.70 -8.66 20.01
CA ARG A 164 -6.28 -8.45 21.42
C ARG A 164 -6.89 -7.18 21.99
N TYR A 165 -6.80 -6.07 21.26
CA TYR A 165 -7.33 -4.77 21.69
C TYR A 165 -8.86 -4.71 21.65
N LEU A 166 -9.49 -5.33 20.65
CA LEU A 166 -10.93 -5.35 20.49
C LEU A 166 -11.64 -5.98 21.70
N LYS A 167 -11.03 -6.98 22.36
CA LYS A 167 -11.55 -7.58 23.60
C LYS A 167 -11.65 -6.58 24.77
N ARG A 168 -10.79 -5.56 24.77
CA ARG A 168 -10.69 -4.53 25.81
C ARG A 168 -11.55 -3.31 25.47
N GLU A 169 -11.36 -2.75 24.28
CA GLU A 169 -12.00 -1.50 23.84
C GLU A 169 -13.42 -1.70 23.31
N LYS A 170 -13.78 -2.92 22.87
CA LYS A 170 -15.14 -3.33 22.51
C LYS A 170 -15.87 -2.41 21.51
N ILE A 171 -15.12 -1.79 20.59
CA ILE A 171 -15.74 -0.95 19.56
C ILE A 171 -16.69 -1.76 18.68
N SER A 172 -17.84 -1.16 18.37
CA SER A 172 -18.94 -1.79 17.62
C SER A 172 -18.56 -2.06 16.16
N THR A 173 -19.23 -3.03 15.53
CA THR A 173 -19.10 -3.30 14.09
C THR A 173 -19.28 -2.04 13.23
N LEU A 174 -20.18 -1.14 13.62
CA LEU A 174 -20.41 0.12 12.90
C LEU A 174 -19.21 1.07 13.00
N GLN A 175 -18.60 1.20 14.18
CA GLN A 175 -17.37 1.98 14.35
C GLN A 175 -16.23 1.39 13.54
N ARG A 176 -16.07 0.06 13.55
CA ARG A 176 -15.06 -0.62 12.72
C ARG A 176 -15.29 -0.38 11.23
N ALA A 177 -16.53 -0.47 10.77
CA ALA A 177 -16.89 -0.20 9.38
C ALA A 177 -16.62 1.26 8.98
N ARG A 178 -16.90 2.22 9.87
CA ARG A 178 -16.61 3.64 9.64
C ARG A 178 -15.12 3.90 9.50
N ILE A 179 -14.30 3.31 10.37
CA ILE A 179 -12.83 3.45 10.32
C ILE A 179 -12.26 2.80 9.05
N ALA A 180 -12.72 1.59 8.72
CA ALA A 180 -12.30 0.89 7.52
C ALA A 180 -12.66 1.68 6.24
N LEU A 181 -13.90 2.15 6.14
CA LEU A 181 -14.34 2.96 5.00
C LEU A 181 -13.60 4.29 4.94
N GLY A 182 -13.41 4.96 6.08
CA GLY A 182 -12.60 6.17 6.19
C GLY A 182 -11.22 5.94 5.59
N ARG A 183 -10.49 4.91 6.04
CA ARG A 183 -9.13 4.64 5.54
C ARG A 183 -9.09 4.38 4.02
N VAL A 184 -10.08 3.66 3.48
CA VAL A 184 -10.19 3.42 2.01
C VAL A 184 -10.42 4.74 1.22
N THR A 185 -10.90 5.80 1.86
CA THR A 185 -11.28 7.06 1.20
C THR A 185 -10.36 8.26 1.48
N GLU A 186 -9.52 8.23 2.51
CA GLU A 186 -9.16 9.46 3.23
C GLU A 186 -7.74 10.00 2.98
N SER A 187 -6.70 9.18 2.73
CA SER A 187 -5.35 9.71 3.02
C SER A 187 -4.15 9.07 2.34
N GLU A 188 -4.28 7.97 1.60
CA GLU A 188 -3.18 7.55 0.70
C GLU A 188 -3.03 8.51 -0.48
N ASP A 189 -4.06 9.30 -0.78
CA ASP A 189 -4.04 10.22 -1.91
C ASP A 189 -2.89 11.25 -1.80
N ASP A 190 -2.59 11.82 -0.62
CA ASP A 190 -1.51 12.83 -0.50
C ASP A 190 -0.11 12.20 -0.41
N GLU A 191 0.03 11.06 0.26
CA GLU A 191 1.28 10.31 0.30
C GLU A 191 1.66 9.81 -1.10
N LEU A 192 0.72 9.18 -1.81
CA LEU A 192 0.92 8.69 -3.16
C LEU A 192 1.10 9.82 -4.17
N ALA A 193 0.40 10.95 -4.00
CA ALA A 193 0.63 12.14 -4.82
C ALA A 193 2.04 12.71 -4.61
N SER A 194 2.47 12.82 -3.35
CA SER A 194 3.81 13.27 -2.97
C SER A 194 4.89 12.34 -3.52
N ALA A 195 4.69 11.03 -3.41
CA ALA A 195 5.57 10.02 -3.96
C ALA A 195 5.65 10.13 -5.48
N TYR A 196 4.52 10.27 -6.17
CA TYR A 196 4.51 10.48 -7.62
C TYR A 196 5.28 11.74 -8.02
N HIS A 197 4.99 12.87 -7.35
CA HIS A 197 5.64 14.15 -7.60
C HIS A 197 7.17 14.05 -7.46
N THR A 198 7.64 13.51 -6.35
CA THR A 198 9.07 13.48 -6.02
C THR A 198 9.86 12.46 -6.84
N THR A 199 9.20 11.41 -7.35
CA THR A 199 9.87 10.34 -8.10
C THR A 199 9.74 10.46 -9.62
N ASN A 200 8.73 11.16 -10.14
CA ASN A 200 8.45 11.24 -11.59
C ASN A 200 8.51 12.65 -12.17
N GLU A 201 8.38 13.70 -11.36
CA GLU A 201 8.39 15.08 -11.84
C GLU A 201 9.74 15.76 -11.52
N PRO A 202 10.23 16.68 -12.38
CA PRO A 202 11.51 17.36 -12.13
C PRO A 202 11.44 18.22 -10.86
N ALA A 203 12.60 18.45 -10.22
CA ALA A 203 12.70 19.17 -8.94
C ALA A 203 12.09 20.59 -8.95
N GLY A 204 12.09 21.27 -10.10
CA GLY A 204 11.54 22.62 -10.25
C GLY A 204 10.03 22.68 -10.53
N MET A 205 9.35 21.54 -10.70
CA MET A 205 7.91 21.52 -10.98
C MET A 205 7.11 21.79 -9.69
N PRO A 206 6.13 22.70 -9.67
CA PRO A 206 5.27 22.88 -8.51
C PRO A 206 4.41 21.64 -8.24
N TYR A 207 4.33 21.24 -6.97
CA TYR A 207 3.43 20.16 -6.54
C TYR A 207 1.97 20.52 -6.82
N ASP A 208 1.25 19.58 -7.44
CA ASP A 208 -0.20 19.63 -7.60
C ASP A 208 -0.78 18.27 -7.22
N HIS A 209 -1.43 18.23 -6.06
CA HIS A 209 -2.02 17.00 -5.51
C HIS A 209 -2.90 16.27 -6.53
N ASN A 210 -3.82 16.98 -7.20
CA ASN A 210 -4.81 16.37 -8.08
C ASN A 210 -4.18 15.77 -9.35
N ARG A 211 -3.18 16.45 -9.92
CA ARG A 211 -2.41 15.94 -11.05
C ARG A 211 -1.61 14.70 -10.64
N CYS A 212 -0.90 14.77 -9.53
CA CYS A 212 -0.02 13.70 -9.10
C CYS A 212 -0.81 12.44 -8.70
N ILE A 213 -1.89 12.58 -7.91
CA ILE A 213 -2.73 11.44 -7.56
C ILE A 213 -3.43 10.85 -8.79
N ALA A 214 -3.89 11.68 -9.73
CA ALA A 214 -4.50 11.17 -10.95
C ALA A 214 -3.51 10.38 -11.79
N ASN A 215 -2.27 10.84 -11.87
CA ASN A 215 -1.21 10.12 -12.57
C ASN A 215 -0.86 8.80 -11.90
N TYR A 216 -0.74 8.76 -10.57
CA TYR A 216 -0.49 7.51 -9.86
C TYR A 216 -1.67 6.54 -10.03
N MET A 217 -2.88 6.97 -9.68
CA MET A 217 -4.07 6.12 -9.65
C MET A 217 -4.48 5.61 -11.03
N ALA A 218 -4.29 6.39 -12.10
CA ALA A 218 -4.57 5.92 -13.45
C ALA A 218 -3.75 4.67 -13.81
N ARG A 219 -2.49 4.59 -13.34
CA ARG A 219 -1.57 3.48 -13.60
C ARG A 219 -1.80 2.33 -12.63
N ALA A 220 -1.87 2.63 -11.34
CA ALA A 220 -2.10 1.63 -10.31
C ALA A 220 -3.45 0.92 -10.48
N MET A 221 -4.53 1.65 -10.76
CA MET A 221 -5.85 1.05 -10.92
C MET A 221 -5.99 0.26 -12.23
N LYS A 222 -5.21 0.58 -13.28
CA LYS A 222 -5.27 -0.11 -14.59
C LYS A 222 -4.97 -1.61 -14.48
N THR A 223 -4.17 -2.02 -13.50
CA THR A 223 -3.79 -3.43 -13.28
C THR A 223 -4.93 -4.27 -12.67
N TYR A 224 -5.96 -3.64 -12.12
CA TYR A 224 -6.99 -4.33 -11.36
C TYR A 224 -8.02 -5.04 -12.26
N GLN A 225 -8.40 -6.24 -11.81
CA GLN A 225 -9.49 -7.06 -12.34
C GLN A 225 -10.54 -7.29 -11.24
N PRO A 226 -11.80 -7.61 -11.58
CA PRO A 226 -12.87 -7.93 -10.63
C PRO A 226 -12.47 -8.89 -9.50
N LYS A 227 -11.67 -9.92 -9.83
CA LYS A 227 -11.19 -10.93 -8.87
C LYS A 227 -10.36 -10.31 -7.72
N HIS A 228 -9.58 -9.27 -7.99
CA HIS A 228 -8.77 -8.58 -6.98
C HIS A 228 -9.68 -7.86 -5.97
N LEU A 229 -10.67 -7.13 -6.49
CA LEU A 229 -11.65 -6.40 -5.67
C LEU A 229 -12.51 -7.36 -4.82
N LYS A 230 -12.87 -8.54 -5.36
CA LYS A 230 -13.63 -9.54 -4.59
C LYS A 230 -12.86 -10.03 -3.37
N ARG A 231 -11.54 -10.24 -3.50
CA ARG A 231 -10.67 -10.64 -2.38
C ARG A 231 -10.56 -9.51 -1.34
N VAL A 232 -10.32 -8.28 -1.78
CA VAL A 232 -10.27 -7.09 -0.92
C VAL A 232 -11.55 -6.94 -0.10
N THR A 233 -12.72 -6.99 -0.74
CA THR A 233 -14.00 -6.89 -0.04
C THR A 233 -14.16 -7.96 1.04
N GLY A 234 -13.69 -9.19 0.79
CA GLY A 234 -13.70 -10.25 1.80
C GLY A 234 -12.79 -9.97 3.00
N MET A 235 -11.60 -9.41 2.77
CA MET A 235 -10.66 -9.02 3.84
C MET A 235 -11.20 -7.84 4.66
N ILE A 236 -11.85 -6.88 4.03
CA ILE A 236 -12.56 -5.79 4.71
C ILE A 236 -13.66 -6.35 5.61
N PHE A 237 -14.52 -7.23 5.09
CA PHE A 237 -15.59 -7.88 5.85
C PHE A 237 -15.05 -8.60 7.09
N LYS A 238 -13.97 -9.38 6.91
CA LYS A 238 -13.29 -10.07 8.01
C LYS A 238 -12.79 -9.10 9.09
N THR A 239 -12.24 -7.96 8.70
CA THR A 239 -11.69 -6.94 9.62
C THR A 239 -12.79 -6.25 10.43
N ILE A 240 -13.90 -5.91 9.79
CA ILE A 240 -15.02 -5.24 10.46
C ILE A 240 -15.90 -6.22 11.27
N GLY A 241 -15.63 -7.52 11.17
CA GLY A 241 -16.35 -8.58 11.91
C GLY A 241 -17.66 -9.01 11.25
N LEU A 242 -17.79 -8.83 9.94
CA LEU A 242 -18.87 -9.41 9.13
C LEU A 242 -18.40 -10.71 8.49
N THR A 243 -19.33 -11.63 8.24
CA THR A 243 -19.05 -12.94 7.66
C THR A 243 -18.59 -12.81 6.19
N PRO A 244 -17.37 -13.25 5.85
CA PRO A 244 -16.93 -13.32 4.47
C PRO A 244 -17.74 -14.37 3.67
N HIS A 245 -17.78 -14.25 2.35
CA HIS A 245 -18.54 -15.13 1.44
C HIS A 245 -20.07 -15.13 1.71
N SER A 246 -20.59 -14.08 2.34
CA SER A 246 -22.01 -13.86 2.54
C SER A 246 -22.67 -13.15 1.36
N LYS A 247 -24.00 -13.25 1.23
CA LYS A 247 -24.78 -12.48 0.25
C LYS A 247 -24.60 -10.97 0.41
N LEU A 248 -24.35 -10.51 1.65
CA LEU A 248 -24.07 -9.11 1.93
C LEU A 248 -22.72 -8.69 1.35
N GLN A 249 -21.72 -9.58 1.40
CA GLN A 249 -20.43 -9.35 0.76
C GLN A 249 -20.55 -9.29 -0.76
N ASP A 250 -21.35 -10.18 -1.38
CA ASP A 250 -21.56 -10.14 -2.83
C ASP A 250 -22.21 -8.82 -3.28
N LEU A 251 -23.17 -8.31 -2.51
CA LEU A 251 -23.76 -6.99 -2.75
C LEU A 251 -22.75 -5.86 -2.59
N ALA A 252 -21.97 -5.87 -1.49
CA ALA A 252 -20.93 -4.87 -1.26
C ALA A 252 -19.86 -4.90 -2.34
N PHE A 253 -19.47 -6.08 -2.82
CA PHE A 253 -18.54 -6.26 -3.92
C PHE A 253 -19.07 -5.64 -5.21
N TYR A 254 -20.33 -5.88 -5.58
CA TYR A 254 -20.91 -5.28 -6.79
C TYR A 254 -20.89 -3.74 -6.75
N VAL A 255 -21.19 -3.16 -5.59
CA VAL A 255 -21.11 -1.70 -5.41
C VAL A 255 -19.66 -1.22 -5.48
N ALA A 256 -18.74 -1.87 -4.77
CA ALA A 256 -17.33 -1.53 -4.76
C ALA A 256 -16.70 -1.63 -6.15
N GLU A 257 -17.01 -2.69 -6.90
CA GLU A 257 -16.56 -2.91 -8.27
C GLU A 257 -16.98 -1.76 -9.19
N LYS A 258 -18.26 -1.39 -9.17
CA LYS A 258 -18.80 -0.31 -10.00
C LYS A 258 -18.15 1.03 -9.67
N LEU A 259 -17.98 1.34 -8.38
CA LEU A 259 -17.32 2.58 -7.94
C LEU A 259 -15.84 2.61 -8.33
N PHE A 260 -15.13 1.49 -8.12
CA PHE A 260 -13.72 1.36 -8.44
C PHE A 260 -13.47 1.56 -9.93
N PHE A 261 -14.17 0.83 -10.80
CA PHE A 261 -13.97 0.93 -12.25
C PHE A 261 -14.49 2.26 -12.83
N SER A 262 -15.46 2.91 -12.18
CA SER A 262 -15.83 4.30 -12.50
C SER A 262 -14.69 5.28 -12.19
N ARG A 263 -14.09 5.16 -11.00
CA ARG A 263 -12.93 5.99 -10.57
C ARG A 263 -11.69 5.71 -11.43
N GLN A 264 -11.42 4.45 -11.80
CA GLN A 264 -10.37 4.07 -12.74
C GLN A 264 -10.53 4.79 -14.07
N LYS A 265 -11.72 4.74 -14.69
CA LYS A 265 -12.01 5.44 -15.95
C LYS A 265 -11.85 6.95 -15.83
N LYS A 266 -12.27 7.53 -14.70
CA LYS A 266 -12.11 8.96 -14.42
C LYS A 266 -10.63 9.34 -14.41
N PHE A 267 -9.79 8.63 -13.66
CA PHE A 267 -8.35 8.94 -13.61
C PHE A 267 -7.65 8.72 -14.94
N ALA A 268 -7.96 7.62 -15.65
CA ALA A 268 -7.41 7.37 -16.98
C ALA A 268 -7.72 8.53 -17.96
N ARG A 269 -8.93 9.08 -17.92
CA ARG A 269 -9.31 10.26 -18.72
C ARG A 269 -8.56 11.53 -18.31
N MET A 270 -8.36 11.76 -17.01
CA MET A 270 -7.64 12.94 -16.51
C MET A 270 -6.20 13.02 -17.00
N VAL A 271 -5.57 11.87 -17.31
CA VAL A 271 -4.16 11.80 -17.72
C VAL A 271 -3.94 11.29 -19.14
N GLY A 272 -5.01 11.13 -19.92
CA GLY A 272 -4.92 10.76 -21.34
C GLY A 272 -4.49 9.32 -21.63
N LEU A 273 -4.74 8.37 -20.71
CA LEU A 273 -4.40 6.94 -20.86
C LEU A 273 -5.57 6.06 -21.37
N THR A 274 -6.54 6.65 -22.09
CA THR A 274 -7.73 5.93 -22.61
C THR A 274 -7.44 5.08 -23.82
#